data_AF-A0A2I0CTN5-F1
#
_entry.id   AF-A0A2I0CTN5-F1
#
_cell.length_a   1.000
_cell.length_b   1.000
_cell.length_c   1.000
_cell.angle_alpha   90.00
_cell.angle_beta   90.00
_cell.angle_gamma   90.00
#
_symmetry.space_group_name_H-M   'P 1'
#
loop_
_entity.id
_entity.type
_entity.pdbx_description
1 polymer ?
#
loop_
_entity_poly.entity_id
_entity_poly.type
_entity_poly.pdbx_seq_one_letter_code
_entity_poly.pdbx_strand_id
1 'polypeptide(L)'
;MSDLPKRLRIKASMIALGERIAWGSDTALMEEAADAIEALKASIENHQLHMLGIARDRDQLRARLAELEAREPAIPEGYALVPARMELLPEDIAAIMFHCGGDEDATEVDEMFVGGVLWVGDVQDDDGNKVHGLHFACSECLEEGSTPVVEFAPFGATPGEVAP
;
A
#
# COMPACT_ATOMS: atom_id res chain seq x y z
N MET A 1 36.08 17.99 -90.80
CA MET A 1 36.15 16.91 -89.78
C MET A 1 36.00 17.45 -88.35
N SER A 2 35.04 18.35 -88.06
CA SER A 2 34.93 19.02 -86.73
C SER A 2 33.56 18.92 -86.04
N ASP A 3 32.58 18.20 -86.60
CA ASP A 3 31.19 18.21 -86.10
C ASP A 3 30.78 16.95 -85.31
N LEU A 4 31.61 15.90 -85.32
CA LEU A 4 31.38 14.67 -84.55
C LEU A 4 31.29 14.92 -83.03
N PRO A 5 32.15 15.76 -82.41
CA PRO A 5 32.09 16.02 -80.97
C PRO A 5 30.79 16.73 -80.54
N LYS A 6 30.25 17.61 -81.38
CA LYS A 6 28.97 18.30 -81.10
C LYS A 6 27.80 17.33 -81.14
N ARG A 7 27.75 16.45 -82.15
CA ARG A 7 26.70 15.43 -82.29
C ARG A 7 26.72 14.40 -81.16
N LEU A 8 27.91 14.01 -80.70
CA LEU A 8 28.07 13.12 -79.55
C LEU A 8 27.59 13.79 -78.25
N ARG A 9 27.90 15.08 -78.05
CA ARG A 9 27.36 15.84 -76.91
C ARG A 9 25.85 15.93 -76.93
N ILE A 10 25.25 16.25 -78.09
CA ILE A 10 23.79 16.33 -78.23
C ILE A 10 23.15 14.96 -77.95
N LYS A 11 23.68 13.87 -78.51
CA LYS A 11 23.17 12.51 -78.24
C LYS A 11 23.35 12.09 -76.78
N ALA A 12 24.50 12.39 -76.17
CA ALA A 12 24.73 12.11 -74.75
C ALA A 12 23.76 12.90 -73.87
N SER A 13 23.52 14.19 -74.19
CA SER A 13 22.49 14.99 -73.52
C SER A 13 21.08 14.45 -73.74
N MET A 14 20.76 13.92 -74.92
CA MET A 14 19.46 13.28 -75.18
C MET A 14 19.29 11.94 -74.46
N ILE A 15 20.36 11.16 -74.28
CA ILE A 15 20.37 9.90 -73.53
C ILE A 15 20.22 10.19 -72.02
N ALA A 16 20.99 11.15 -71.50
CA ALA A 16 20.87 11.60 -70.11
C ALA A 16 19.50 12.26 -69.84
N LEU A 17 18.91 12.91 -70.84
CA LEU A 17 17.54 13.43 -70.76
C LEU A 17 16.51 12.29 -70.78
N GLY A 18 16.76 11.22 -71.54
CA GLY A 18 15.96 9.98 -71.54
C GLY A 18 15.98 9.24 -70.20
N GLU A 19 17.12 9.20 -69.51
CA GLU A 19 17.24 8.70 -68.14
C GLU A 19 16.50 9.58 -67.12
N ARG A 20 16.39 10.90 -67.38
CA ARG A 20 15.58 11.83 -66.58
C ARG A 20 14.06 11.69 -66.78
N ILE A 21 13.55 10.88 -67.71
CA ILE A 21 12.11 10.65 -67.89
C ILE A 21 11.53 9.70 -66.81
N ALA A 22 12.38 9.14 -65.93
CA ALA A 22 11.96 8.44 -64.72
C ALA A 22 11.55 9.38 -63.55
N TRP A 23 11.42 10.69 -63.76
CA TRP A 23 11.18 11.67 -62.68
C TRP A 23 9.82 11.53 -61.99
N GLY A 24 8.80 10.96 -62.65
CA GLY A 24 7.48 10.75 -62.06
C GLY A 24 7.46 9.69 -60.95
N SER A 25 8.32 8.66 -61.07
CA SER A 25 8.44 7.60 -60.05
C SER A 25 9.12 8.11 -58.79
N ASP A 26 10.21 8.88 -58.95
CA ASP A 26 10.94 9.45 -57.81
C ASP A 26 10.13 10.56 -57.11
N THR A 27 9.33 11.32 -57.87
CA THR A 27 8.45 12.34 -57.26
C THR A 27 7.34 11.69 -56.44
N ALA A 28 6.70 10.62 -56.93
CA ALA A 28 5.67 9.90 -56.18
C ALA A 28 6.22 9.25 -54.89
N LEU A 29 7.43 8.68 -54.95
CA LEU A 29 8.11 8.12 -53.77
C LEU A 29 8.52 9.21 -52.77
N MET A 30 8.90 10.40 -53.24
CA MET A 30 9.23 11.53 -52.37
C MET A 30 7.99 12.08 -51.66
N GLU A 31 6.86 12.20 -52.35
CA GLU A 31 5.58 12.60 -51.74
C GLU A 31 5.10 11.55 -50.72
N GLU A 32 5.14 10.26 -51.05
CA GLU A 32 4.81 9.18 -50.11
C GLU A 32 5.74 9.18 -48.88
N ALA A 33 7.04 9.43 -49.07
CA ALA A 33 7.98 9.57 -47.96
C ALA A 33 7.71 10.81 -47.11
N ALA A 34 7.30 11.94 -47.71
CA ALA A 34 6.93 13.15 -47.00
C ALA A 34 5.68 12.92 -46.13
N ASP A 35 4.64 12.31 -46.68
CA ASP A 35 3.41 11.93 -45.97
C ASP A 35 3.71 10.98 -44.79
N ALA A 36 4.58 9.98 -45.01
CA ALA A 36 5.00 9.06 -43.95
C ALA A 36 5.77 9.77 -42.83
N ILE A 37 6.62 10.75 -43.18
CA ILE A 37 7.35 11.55 -42.20
C ILE A 37 6.37 12.43 -41.39
N GLU A 38 5.37 13.03 -42.02
CA GLU A 38 4.34 13.81 -41.31
C GLU A 38 3.51 12.92 -40.38
N ALA A 39 3.09 11.75 -40.82
CA ALA A 39 2.38 10.78 -40.00
C ALA A 39 3.20 10.32 -38.79
N LEU A 40 4.50 10.05 -38.99
CA LEU A 40 5.42 9.68 -37.91
C LEU A 40 5.62 10.82 -36.91
N LYS A 41 5.75 12.07 -37.38
CA LYS A 41 5.85 13.24 -36.49
C LYS A 41 4.61 13.37 -35.61
N ALA A 42 3.42 13.25 -36.20
CA ALA A 42 2.16 13.30 -35.45
C ALA A 42 2.06 12.15 -34.41
N SER A 43 2.50 10.95 -34.79
CA SER A 43 2.55 9.80 -33.87
C SER A 43 3.53 10.01 -32.71
N ILE A 44 4.71 10.57 -32.98
CA ILE A 44 5.71 10.91 -31.96
C ILE A 44 5.16 11.96 -30.99
N GLU A 45 4.51 13.01 -31.51
CA GLU A 45 3.91 14.06 -30.68
C GLU A 45 2.81 13.50 -29.77
N ASN A 46 1.93 12.65 -30.31
CA ASN A 46 0.91 11.96 -29.53
C ASN A 46 1.51 11.04 -28.45
N HIS A 47 2.58 10.30 -28.77
CA HIS A 47 3.29 9.47 -27.79
C HIS A 47 3.94 10.31 -26.69
N GLN A 48 4.55 11.44 -27.06
CA GLN A 48 5.14 12.37 -26.09
C GLN A 48 4.08 12.93 -25.15
N LEU A 49 2.91 13.31 -25.68
CA LEU A 49 1.78 13.78 -24.89
C LEU A 49 1.28 12.69 -23.93
N HIS A 50 1.16 11.45 -24.41
CA HIS A 50 0.75 10.31 -23.59
C HIS A 50 1.76 10.02 -22.46
N MET A 51 3.06 10.05 -22.76
CA MET A 51 4.12 9.87 -21.76
C MET A 51 4.11 10.96 -20.69
N LEU A 52 3.83 12.21 -21.06
CA LEU A 52 3.66 13.32 -20.11
C LEU A 52 2.46 13.07 -19.18
N GLY A 53 1.35 12.56 -19.73
CA GLY A 53 0.20 12.12 -18.94
C GLY A 53 0.56 11.05 -17.91
N ILE A 54 1.24 9.98 -18.35
CA ILE A 54 1.70 8.91 -17.44
C ILE A 54 2.63 9.44 -16.36
N ALA A 55 3.57 10.34 -16.70
CA ALA A 55 4.49 10.90 -15.72
C ALA A 55 3.76 11.70 -14.64
N ARG A 56 2.76 12.50 -15.04
CA ARG A 56 1.90 13.23 -14.11
C ARG A 56 1.11 12.29 -13.20
N ASP A 57 0.49 11.25 -13.77
CA ASP A 57 -0.30 10.29 -13.00
C ASP A 57 0.57 9.53 -12.00
N ARG A 58 1.79 9.12 -12.41
CA ARG A 58 2.78 8.52 -11.51
C ARG A 58 3.11 9.43 -10.32
N ASP A 59 3.35 10.71 -10.58
CA ASP A 59 3.71 11.65 -9.52
C ASP A 59 2.54 11.91 -8.57
N GLN A 60 1.30 11.95 -9.08
CA GLN A 60 0.09 12.00 -8.26
C GLN A 60 -0.08 10.75 -7.40
N LEU A 61 0.12 9.56 -7.96
CA LEU A 61 0.03 8.29 -7.21
C LEU A 61 1.09 8.22 -6.11
N ARG A 62 2.31 8.67 -6.37
CA ARG A 62 3.38 8.76 -5.36
C ARG A 62 3.01 9.70 -4.22
N ALA A 63 2.45 10.86 -4.53
CA ALA A 63 2.00 11.80 -3.50
C ALA A 63 0.87 11.20 -2.63
N ARG A 64 -0.12 10.53 -3.26
CA ARG A 64 -1.22 9.87 -2.53
C ARG A 64 -0.73 8.70 -1.66
N LEU A 65 0.25 7.94 -2.12
CA LEU A 65 0.85 6.88 -1.32
C LEU A 65 1.57 7.45 -0.10
N ALA A 66 2.38 8.50 -0.28
CA ALA A 66 3.06 9.16 0.83
C ALA A 66 2.08 9.74 1.87
N GLU A 67 0.94 10.28 1.42
CA GLU A 67 -0.14 10.75 2.31
C GLU A 67 -0.76 9.59 3.12
N LEU A 68 -0.99 8.44 2.49
CA LEU A 68 -1.54 7.26 3.16
C LEU A 68 -0.55 6.61 4.12
N GLU A 69 0.73 6.53 3.75
CA GLU A 69 1.79 5.99 4.60
C GLU A 69 2.06 6.88 5.82
N ALA A 70 1.96 8.21 5.66
CA ALA A 70 2.07 9.15 6.77
C ALA A 70 0.85 9.14 7.70
N ARG A 71 -0.28 8.53 7.28
CA ARG A 71 -1.47 8.40 8.10
C ARG A 71 -1.32 7.18 9.00
N GLU A 72 -0.81 7.40 10.21
CA GLU A 72 -0.85 6.38 11.25
C GLU A 72 -2.30 5.89 11.43
N PRO A 73 -2.52 4.57 11.61
CA PRO A 73 -3.83 4.05 11.91
C PRO A 73 -4.30 4.64 13.24
N ALA A 74 -5.24 5.58 13.18
CA ALA A 74 -5.85 6.14 14.38
C ALA A 74 -6.68 5.06 15.06
N ILE A 75 -6.33 4.74 16.31
CA ILE A 75 -7.13 3.89 17.18
C ILE A 75 -8.38 4.71 17.56
N PRO A 76 -9.60 4.22 17.33
CA PRO A 76 -10.81 4.95 17.70
C PRO A 76 -10.87 5.21 19.22
N GLU A 77 -11.60 6.25 19.63
CA GLU A 77 -11.80 6.55 21.05
C GLU A 77 -12.46 5.37 21.77
N GLY A 78 -11.90 4.98 22.92
CA GLY A 78 -12.33 3.83 23.70
C GLY A 78 -11.80 2.47 23.22
N TYR A 79 -10.95 2.44 22.19
CA TYR A 79 -10.29 1.21 21.72
C TYR A 79 -8.81 1.17 22.11
N ALA A 80 -8.26 -0.03 22.23
CA ALA A 80 -6.83 -0.27 22.47
C ALA A 80 -6.27 -1.23 21.41
N LEU A 81 -5.01 -1.05 21.02
CA LEU A 81 -4.27 -2.03 20.22
C LEU A 81 -3.77 -3.15 21.14
N VAL A 82 -4.11 -4.38 20.81
CA VAL A 82 -3.68 -5.58 21.54
C VAL A 82 -3.11 -6.61 20.57
N PRO A 83 -2.29 -7.56 21.04
CA PRO A 83 -1.85 -8.69 20.22
C PRO A 83 -3.04 -9.43 19.62
N ALA A 84 -2.89 -9.90 18.38
CA ALA A 84 -3.94 -10.66 17.68
C ALA A 84 -4.28 -12.00 18.36
N ARG A 85 -3.37 -12.51 19.21
CA ARG A 85 -3.58 -13.68 20.06
C ARG A 85 -2.87 -13.45 21.39
N MET A 86 -3.50 -13.89 22.47
CA MET A 86 -2.96 -13.91 23.82
C MET A 86 -3.28 -15.28 24.42
N GLU A 87 -2.36 -15.82 25.19
CA GLU A 87 -2.56 -17.07 25.92
C GLU A 87 -3.06 -16.74 27.32
N LEU A 88 -4.01 -17.54 27.81
CA LEU A 88 -4.44 -17.52 29.20
C LEU A 88 -3.83 -18.73 29.88
N LEU A 89 -2.99 -18.49 30.87
CA LEU A 89 -2.40 -19.54 31.70
C LEU A 89 -3.47 -20.12 32.63
N PRO A 90 -3.26 -21.34 33.17
CA PRO A 90 -4.21 -21.93 34.12
C PRO A 90 -4.48 -21.06 35.35
N GLU A 91 -3.49 -20.29 35.79
CA GLU A 91 -3.61 -19.31 36.88
C GLU A 91 -4.51 -18.13 36.52
N ASP A 92 -4.43 -17.63 35.29
CA ASP A 92 -5.31 -16.58 34.77
C ASP A 92 -6.76 -17.07 34.71
N ILE A 93 -6.97 -18.31 34.28
CA ILE A 93 -8.29 -18.95 34.25
C ILE A 93 -8.85 -19.08 35.66
N ALA A 94 -8.02 -19.50 36.63
CA ALA A 94 -8.44 -19.60 38.03
C ALA A 94 -8.79 -18.23 38.62
N ALA A 95 -8.04 -17.18 38.31
CA ALA A 95 -8.32 -15.82 38.74
C ALA A 95 -9.66 -15.31 38.17
N ILE A 96 -9.91 -15.55 36.86
CA ILE A 96 -11.20 -15.21 36.25
C ILE A 96 -12.32 -15.98 36.94
N MET A 97 -12.15 -17.28 37.20
CA MET A 97 -13.16 -18.08 37.92
C MET A 97 -13.45 -17.55 39.32
N PHE A 98 -12.43 -17.08 40.04
CA PHE A 98 -12.61 -16.47 41.35
C PHE A 98 -13.47 -15.21 41.27
N HIS A 99 -13.19 -14.32 40.32
CA HIS A 99 -13.94 -13.06 40.16
C HIS A 99 -15.32 -13.24 39.51
N CYS A 100 -15.50 -14.27 38.69
CA CYS A 100 -16.80 -14.62 38.09
C CYS A 100 -17.64 -15.53 38.99
N GLY A 101 -17.18 -15.92 40.18
CA GLY A 101 -17.89 -16.90 41.01
C GLY A 101 -19.22 -16.39 41.56
N GLY A 102 -20.19 -17.30 41.70
CA GLY A 102 -21.51 -17.08 42.28
C GLY A 102 -21.83 -18.09 43.40
N ASP A 103 -23.08 -18.52 43.53
CA ASP A 103 -23.48 -19.52 44.52
C ASP A 103 -22.81 -20.88 44.20
N GLU A 104 -21.93 -21.36 45.07
CA GLU A 104 -21.16 -22.60 44.87
C GLU A 104 -22.06 -23.85 44.84
N ASP A 105 -23.27 -23.77 45.38
CA ASP A 105 -24.26 -24.85 45.37
C ASP A 105 -25.21 -24.76 44.16
N ALA A 106 -25.08 -23.73 43.31
CA ALA A 106 -25.91 -23.54 42.15
C ALA A 106 -25.70 -24.64 41.10
N THR A 107 -26.82 -25.11 40.53
CA THR A 107 -26.79 -26.07 39.40
C THR A 107 -27.02 -25.39 38.05
N GLU A 108 -27.47 -24.14 38.05
CA GLU A 108 -27.71 -23.33 36.86
C GLU A 108 -26.56 -22.34 36.62
N VAL A 109 -26.19 -22.11 35.35
CA VAL A 109 -24.95 -21.41 34.98
C VAL A 109 -24.98 -19.92 35.35
N ASP A 110 -26.14 -19.30 35.27
CA ASP A 110 -26.41 -17.90 35.61
C ASP A 110 -26.48 -17.63 37.11
N GLU A 111 -26.66 -18.68 37.92
CA GLU A 111 -26.55 -18.63 39.39
C GLU A 111 -25.11 -18.98 39.85
N MET A 112 -24.41 -19.82 39.07
CA MET A 112 -23.04 -20.26 39.34
C MET A 112 -21.98 -19.21 38.97
N PHE A 113 -22.27 -18.35 37.99
CA PHE A 113 -21.33 -17.30 37.57
C PHE A 113 -21.97 -15.92 37.45
N VAL A 114 -21.26 -14.91 37.93
CA VAL A 114 -21.55 -13.49 37.73
C VAL A 114 -20.73 -12.90 36.58
N GLY A 115 -21.16 -11.75 36.07
CA GLY A 115 -20.47 -11.04 34.99
C GLY A 115 -19.19 -10.35 35.46
N GLY A 116 -18.28 -10.09 34.53
CA GLY A 116 -17.09 -9.28 34.77
C GLY A 116 -16.74 -8.33 33.63
N VAL A 117 -15.85 -7.39 33.94
CA VAL A 117 -15.40 -6.33 33.03
C VAL A 117 -13.95 -6.58 32.67
N LEU A 118 -13.66 -6.53 31.36
CA LEU A 118 -12.31 -6.60 30.79
C LEU A 118 -11.92 -5.24 30.22
N TRP A 119 -10.70 -4.79 30.51
CA TRP A 119 -10.16 -3.57 29.90
C TRP A 119 -8.64 -3.63 29.76
N VAL A 120 -8.12 -2.78 28.88
CA VAL A 120 -6.69 -2.57 28.71
C VAL A 120 -6.30 -1.26 29.37
N GLY A 121 -5.24 -1.27 30.18
CA GLY A 121 -4.73 -0.06 30.80
C GLY A 121 -3.70 -0.29 31.88
N ASP A 122 -3.35 0.78 32.58
CA ASP A 122 -2.47 0.74 33.75
C ASP A 122 -3.31 0.56 35.03
N VAL A 123 -2.98 -0.46 35.82
CA VAL A 123 -3.50 -0.65 37.18
C VAL A 123 -2.32 -0.64 38.14
N GLN A 124 -2.50 0.00 39.30
CA GLN A 124 -1.51 -0.03 40.36
C GLN A 124 -1.80 -1.21 41.30
N ASP A 125 -0.81 -2.06 41.55
CA ASP A 125 -0.92 -3.14 42.53
C ASP A 125 -0.81 -2.63 43.97
N ASP A 126 -1.06 -3.52 44.93
CA ASP A 126 -0.99 -3.21 46.38
C ASP A 126 0.42 -2.82 46.85
N ASP A 127 1.45 -3.17 46.08
CA ASP A 127 2.85 -2.83 46.33
C ASP A 127 3.24 -1.48 45.69
N GLY A 128 2.32 -0.85 44.96
CA GLY A 128 2.50 0.43 44.29
C GLY A 128 3.13 0.36 42.90
N ASN A 129 3.40 -0.84 42.36
CA ASN A 129 3.89 -1.02 41.00
C ASN A 129 2.75 -0.84 40.00
N LYS A 130 3.09 -0.31 38.81
CA LYS A 130 2.13 -0.14 37.73
C LYS A 130 2.23 -1.32 36.76
N VAL A 131 1.12 -2.00 36.57
CA VAL A 131 0.98 -3.11 35.62
C VAL A 131 0.14 -2.64 34.44
N HIS A 132 0.75 -2.62 33.25
CA HIS A 132 0.05 -2.34 32.00
C HIS A 132 -0.39 -3.65 31.36
N GLY A 133 -1.67 -3.84 31.09
CA GLY A 133 -2.14 -5.12 30.61
C GLY A 133 -3.64 -5.21 30.37
N LEU A 134 -4.10 -6.43 30.12
CA LEU A 134 -5.49 -6.82 30.15
C LEU A 134 -5.89 -7.16 31.58
N HIS A 135 -6.85 -6.42 32.13
CA HIS A 135 -7.33 -6.56 33.50
C HIS A 135 -8.75 -7.09 33.52
N PHE A 136 -9.08 -7.85 34.57
CA PHE A 136 -10.40 -8.37 34.85
C PHE A 136 -10.87 -7.96 36.24
N ALA A 137 -12.15 -7.58 36.36
CA ALA A 137 -12.80 -7.37 37.65
C ALA A 137 -14.25 -7.88 37.62
N CYS A 138 -14.77 -8.23 38.80
CA CYS A 138 -16.17 -8.53 38.97
C CYS A 138 -17.04 -7.30 38.66
N SER A 139 -18.08 -7.47 37.85
CA SER A 139 -18.94 -6.37 37.44
C SER A 139 -19.87 -5.86 38.55
N GLU A 140 -20.10 -6.69 39.57
CA GLU A 140 -20.99 -6.39 40.69
C GLU A 140 -20.25 -5.78 41.90
N CYS A 141 -18.94 -6.03 42.01
CA CYS A 141 -18.09 -5.61 43.13
C CYS A 141 -16.77 -4.98 42.63
N LEU A 142 -16.83 -3.93 41.80
CA LEU A 142 -15.63 -3.27 41.26
C LEU A 142 -14.69 -2.72 42.35
N GLU A 143 -15.21 -2.47 43.54
CA GLU A 143 -14.45 -2.03 44.72
C GLU A 143 -13.49 -3.09 45.27
N GLU A 144 -13.68 -4.38 44.97
CA GLU A 144 -12.77 -5.46 45.36
C GLU A 144 -11.46 -5.44 44.55
N GLY A 145 -11.40 -4.58 43.54
CA GLY A 145 -10.23 -4.38 42.70
C GLY A 145 -10.27 -5.27 41.46
N SER A 146 -9.10 -5.43 40.87
CA SER A 146 -8.94 -6.10 39.59
C SER A 146 -7.69 -6.93 39.56
N THR A 147 -7.69 -7.99 38.75
CA THR A 147 -6.51 -8.83 38.55
C THR A 147 -5.99 -8.65 37.11
N PRO A 148 -4.67 -8.45 36.92
CA PRO A 148 -4.07 -8.51 35.61
C PRO A 148 -4.11 -9.95 35.10
N VAL A 149 -4.78 -10.15 33.96
CA VAL A 149 -4.93 -11.45 33.29
C VAL A 149 -3.83 -11.66 32.27
N VAL A 150 -3.37 -10.59 31.63
CA VAL A 150 -2.22 -10.62 30.72
C VAL A 150 -1.45 -9.32 30.88
N GLU A 151 -0.16 -9.40 31.19
CA GLU A 151 0.71 -8.23 31.19
C GLU A 151 1.21 -7.93 29.77
N PHE A 152 1.14 -6.65 29.37
CA PHE A 152 1.62 -6.21 28.07
C PHE A 152 3.01 -5.61 28.19
N ALA A 153 3.85 -5.95 27.21
CA ALA A 153 5.14 -5.31 27.06
C ALA A 153 4.96 -3.78 26.96
N PRO A 154 5.87 -2.99 27.54
CA PRO A 154 5.83 -1.54 27.40
C PRO A 154 5.85 -1.16 25.91
N PHE A 155 5.08 -0.13 25.57
CA PHE A 155 4.96 0.34 24.19
C PHE A 155 6.36 0.63 23.60
N GLY A 156 6.71 -0.06 22.51
CA GLY A 156 8.01 0.06 21.85
C GLY A 156 9.05 -1.01 22.23
N ALA A 157 8.71 -1.96 23.10
CA ALA A 157 9.55 -3.13 23.35
C ALA A 157 9.73 -3.96 22.07
N THR A 158 10.98 -4.35 21.76
CA THR A 158 11.25 -5.20 20.60
C THR A 158 10.71 -6.62 20.81
N PRO A 159 10.18 -7.29 19.77
CA PRO A 159 9.70 -8.68 19.90
C PRO A 159 10.86 -9.59 20.33
N GLY A 160 10.83 -10.07 21.58
CA GLY A 160 11.88 -10.92 22.17
C GLY A 160 12.28 -10.55 23.61
N GLU A 161 11.81 -9.43 24.14
CA GLU A 161 12.17 -8.97 25.50
C GLU A 161 11.20 -9.41 26.61
N VAL A 162 10.08 -10.03 26.25
CA VAL A 162 9.14 -10.60 27.20
C VAL A 162 9.06 -12.11 26.92
N ALA A 163 9.58 -12.89 27.87
CA ALA A 163 9.50 -14.35 27.84
C ALA A 163 8.03 -14.80 28.01
N PRO A 164 7.65 -15.97 27.47
CA PRO A 164 6.32 -16.54 27.70
C PRO A 164 6.07 -16.83 29.18
#